data_AF-I5C879-F1
#
_entry.id   AF-I5C879-F1
#
_cell.length_a   1.000
_cell.length_b   1.000
_cell.length_c   1.000
_cell.angle_alpha   90.00
_cell.angle_beta   90.00
_cell.angle_gamma   90.00
#
_symmetry.space_group_name_H-M   'P 1'
#
loop_
_entity.id
_entity.type
_entity.pdbx_description
1 polymer ?
#
loop_
_entity_poly.entity_id
_entity_poly.type
_entity_poly.pdbx_seq_one_letter_code
_entity_poly.pdbx_strand_id
1 'polypeptide(L)'
;MPAHCINRRLALAQRDGQAAKKEKEALYADPQWRKDNYIINRDSAGANPYFALQKLMWGNKRFVEGKSIHPRQDADVINTLSKGQAPFATIVGCSDSRVSAEILFDQGFGDLFVTRTAGQVMAQASYGTIEFASGVLGTKLIVVLGHSYCGAVDAAIKLPENPPGHVVTLINSIKPATKRYFGISENLLDFAVKQTLSTK
;
A
#
# COMPACT_ATOMS: atom_id res chain seq x y z
N MET A 1 -9.95 -41.42 -31.86
CA MET A 1 -9.38 -41.38 -30.49
C MET A 1 -10.47 -40.92 -29.55
N PRO A 2 -10.90 -41.73 -28.57
CA PRO A 2 -12.18 -41.53 -27.91
C PRO A 2 -12.11 -40.36 -26.91
N ALA A 3 -13.17 -39.54 -26.89
CA ALA A 3 -13.37 -38.37 -26.03
C ALA A 3 -13.09 -38.62 -24.53
N HIS A 4 -13.07 -39.90 -24.12
CA HIS A 4 -12.76 -40.36 -22.77
C HIS A 4 -11.32 -40.05 -22.29
N CYS A 5 -10.33 -40.01 -23.19
CA CYS A 5 -8.94 -39.68 -22.83
C CYS A 5 -8.72 -38.16 -22.63
N ILE A 6 -9.45 -37.32 -23.36
CA ILE A 6 -9.34 -35.85 -23.27
C ILE A 6 -9.97 -35.36 -21.95
N ASN A 7 -11.14 -35.88 -21.59
CA ASN A 7 -11.80 -35.54 -20.32
C ASN A 7 -10.99 -35.94 -19.09
N ARG A 8 -10.21 -37.03 -19.17
CA ARG A 8 -9.33 -37.48 -18.06
C ARG A 8 -8.13 -36.55 -17.87
N ARG A 9 -7.56 -36.01 -18.95
CA ARG A 9 -6.46 -35.02 -18.88
C ARG A 9 -6.95 -33.64 -18.38
N LEU A 10 -8.13 -33.20 -18.80
CA LEU A 10 -8.75 -31.96 -18.30
C LEU A 10 -9.08 -32.05 -16.80
N ALA A 11 -9.63 -33.17 -16.34
CA ALA A 11 -9.93 -33.38 -14.92
C ALA A 11 -8.66 -33.48 -14.05
N LEU A 12 -7.57 -34.07 -14.56
CA LEU A 12 -6.28 -34.08 -13.87
C LEU A 12 -5.65 -32.68 -13.82
N ALA A 13 -5.63 -31.93 -14.93
CA ALA A 13 -5.14 -30.55 -14.95
C ALA A 13 -5.95 -29.60 -14.05
N GLN A 14 -7.27 -29.80 -13.95
CA GLN A 14 -8.13 -29.04 -13.02
C GLN A 14 -7.87 -29.42 -11.55
N ARG A 15 -7.59 -30.70 -11.26
CA ARG A 15 -7.20 -31.17 -9.92
C ARG A 15 -5.82 -30.66 -9.52
N ASP A 16 -4.85 -30.68 -10.43
CA ASP A 16 -3.50 -30.16 -10.24
C ASP A 16 -3.53 -28.63 -10.04
N GLY A 17 -4.38 -27.92 -10.80
CA GLY A 17 -4.63 -26.49 -10.63
C GLY A 17 -5.33 -26.11 -9.31
N GLN A 18 -6.28 -26.94 -8.85
CA GLN A 18 -6.93 -26.76 -7.55
C GLN A 18 -6.00 -27.08 -6.38
N ALA A 19 -5.18 -28.13 -6.48
CA ALA A 19 -4.18 -28.49 -5.48
C ALA A 19 -3.12 -27.38 -5.34
N ALA A 20 -2.57 -26.89 -6.45
CA ALA A 20 -1.61 -25.79 -6.46
C ALA A 20 -2.20 -24.47 -5.92
N LYS A 21 -3.49 -24.22 -6.15
CA LYS A 21 -4.20 -23.07 -5.57
C LYS A 21 -4.36 -23.21 -4.06
N LYS A 22 -4.75 -24.40 -3.58
CA LYS A 22 -4.96 -24.70 -2.16
C LYS A 22 -3.65 -24.70 -1.37
N GLU A 23 -2.56 -25.14 -1.98
CA GLU A 23 -1.21 -25.12 -1.41
C GLU A 23 -0.65 -23.69 -1.31
N LYS A 24 -0.91 -22.84 -2.32
CA LYS A 24 -0.64 -21.39 -2.23
C LYS A 24 -1.47 -20.73 -1.14
N GLU A 25 -2.78 -20.99 -1.08
CA GLU A 25 -3.66 -20.44 -0.02
C GLU A 25 -3.20 -20.88 1.38
N ALA A 26 -2.72 -22.12 1.55
CA ALA A 26 -2.17 -22.62 2.81
C ALA A 26 -0.83 -21.96 3.19
N LEU A 27 0.06 -21.69 2.22
CA LEU A 27 1.31 -20.94 2.44
C LEU A 27 1.05 -19.51 2.96
N TYR A 28 -0.12 -18.94 2.63
CA TYR A 28 -0.59 -17.65 3.12
C TYR A 28 -1.53 -17.74 4.34
N ALA A 29 -1.85 -18.93 4.85
CA ALA A 29 -2.83 -19.07 5.93
C ALA A 29 -2.21 -18.96 7.34
N ASP A 30 -0.95 -19.36 7.52
CA ASP A 30 -0.26 -19.30 8.81
C ASP A 30 1.23 -18.93 8.65
N PRO A 31 1.55 -17.62 8.69
CA PRO A 31 2.92 -17.18 8.57
C PRO A 31 3.70 -17.48 9.86
N GLN A 32 4.49 -18.56 9.88
CA GLN A 32 5.51 -18.72 10.92
C GLN A 32 6.56 -17.61 10.76
N TRP A 33 6.41 -16.56 11.55
CA TRP A 33 7.29 -15.39 11.53
C TRP A 33 8.71 -15.76 11.96
N ARG A 34 9.65 -15.80 11.01
CA ARG A 34 11.07 -16.03 11.30
C ARG A 34 11.88 -14.85 10.80
N LYS A 35 12.77 -14.33 11.64
CA LYS A 35 13.72 -13.25 11.32
C LYS A 35 14.52 -13.55 10.04
N ASP A 36 14.77 -14.83 9.80
CA ASP A 36 15.60 -15.32 8.69
C ASP A 36 14.80 -15.77 7.46
N ASN A 37 13.46 -15.79 7.53
CA ASN A 37 12.60 -16.26 6.43
C ASN A 37 11.34 -15.39 6.31
N TYR A 38 11.43 -14.38 5.44
CA TYR A 38 10.24 -13.71 4.92
C TYR A 38 9.51 -14.68 4.00
N ILE A 39 8.22 -14.92 4.24
CA ILE A 39 7.37 -15.70 3.32
C ILE A 39 7.35 -15.07 1.93
N ILE A 40 7.51 -13.73 1.87
CA ILE A 40 7.75 -12.97 0.64
C ILE A 40 8.96 -12.06 0.87
N ASN A 41 10.12 -12.44 0.31
CA ASN A 41 11.32 -11.62 0.31
C ASN A 41 11.16 -10.41 -0.65
N ARG A 42 12.09 -9.45 -0.62
CA ARG A 42 12.00 -8.24 -1.47
C ARG A 42 11.89 -8.60 -2.96
N ASP A 43 12.72 -9.53 -3.44
CA ASP A 43 12.83 -9.82 -4.87
C ASP A 43 11.54 -10.40 -5.44
N SER A 44 10.88 -11.29 -4.68
CA SER A 44 9.56 -11.81 -5.03
C SER A 44 8.46 -10.75 -4.95
N ALA A 45 8.55 -9.79 -4.02
CA ALA A 45 7.60 -8.68 -3.94
C ALA A 45 7.71 -7.71 -5.13
N GLY A 46 8.92 -7.41 -5.61
CA GLY A 46 9.11 -6.54 -6.79
C GLY A 46 8.64 -7.17 -8.10
N ALA A 47 8.52 -8.51 -8.16
CA ALA A 47 8.14 -9.22 -9.36
C ALA A 47 6.66 -9.04 -9.74
N ASN A 48 5.76 -8.97 -8.75
CA ASN A 48 4.31 -9.02 -8.95
C ASN A 48 3.56 -8.14 -7.92
N PRO A 49 2.62 -7.26 -8.34
CA PRO A 49 1.85 -6.42 -7.42
C PRO A 49 1.05 -7.20 -6.37
N TYR A 50 0.61 -8.43 -6.67
CA TYR A 50 -0.02 -9.32 -5.71
C TYR A 50 0.93 -9.67 -4.55
N PHE A 51 2.18 -10.03 -4.84
CA PHE A 51 3.17 -10.34 -3.81
C PHE A 51 3.62 -9.10 -3.05
N ALA A 52 3.74 -7.95 -3.73
CA ALA A 52 3.98 -6.66 -3.08
C ALA A 52 2.88 -6.34 -2.04
N LEU A 53 1.61 -6.48 -2.43
CA LEU A 53 0.49 -6.20 -1.53
C LEU A 53 0.48 -7.15 -0.34
N GLN A 54 0.68 -8.46 -0.59
CA GLN A 54 0.79 -9.44 0.48
C GLN A 54 1.93 -9.08 1.44
N LYS A 55 3.10 -8.70 0.94
CA LYS A 55 4.24 -8.29 1.77
C LYS A 55 3.90 -7.11 2.69
N LEU A 56 3.19 -6.10 2.18
CA LEU A 56 2.68 -4.98 2.98
C LEU A 56 1.69 -5.46 4.04
N MET A 57 0.68 -6.26 3.66
CA MET A 57 -0.34 -6.78 4.59
C MET A 57 0.28 -7.59 5.72
N TRP A 58 1.23 -8.47 5.41
CA TRP A 58 1.93 -9.28 6.41
C TRP A 58 2.82 -8.44 7.33
N GLY A 59 3.48 -7.42 6.78
CA GLY A 59 4.23 -6.49 7.58
C GLY A 59 3.34 -5.67 8.53
N ASN A 60 2.18 -5.21 8.06
CA ASN A 60 1.21 -4.55 8.92
C ASN A 60 0.65 -5.47 10.00
N LYS A 61 0.38 -6.74 9.68
CA LYS A 61 -0.03 -7.73 10.69
C LYS A 61 1.02 -7.86 11.80
N ARG A 62 2.32 -7.91 11.47
CA ARG A 62 3.40 -7.92 12.47
C ARG A 62 3.39 -6.66 13.33
N PHE A 63 3.25 -5.48 12.72
CA PHE A 63 3.17 -4.21 13.44
C PHE A 63 2.00 -4.19 14.43
N VAL A 64 0.80 -4.56 13.99
CA VAL A 64 -0.42 -4.59 14.84
C VAL A 64 -0.30 -5.60 15.98
N GLU A 65 0.35 -6.75 15.75
CA GLU A 65 0.57 -7.77 16.78
C GLU A 65 1.76 -7.45 17.73
N GLY A 66 2.47 -6.33 17.54
CA GLY A 66 3.66 -6.00 18.33
C GLY A 66 4.86 -6.92 18.07
N LYS A 67 4.91 -7.54 16.89
CA LYS A 67 5.92 -8.52 16.45
C LYS A 67 6.75 -8.02 15.27
N SER A 68 6.89 -6.69 15.13
CA SER A 68 7.76 -6.08 14.11
C SER A 68 9.17 -6.66 14.18
N ILE A 69 9.74 -6.95 13.02
CA ILE A 69 11.09 -7.51 12.92
C ILE A 69 12.11 -6.49 12.43
N HIS A 70 11.65 -5.28 12.05
CA HIS A 70 12.51 -4.17 11.64
C HIS A 70 13.49 -4.56 10.53
N PRO A 71 13.00 -5.05 9.38
CA PRO A 71 13.84 -5.49 8.29
C PRO A 71 14.76 -4.37 7.81
N ARG A 72 16.00 -4.69 7.43
CA ARG A 72 16.82 -3.81 6.57
C ARG A 72 17.05 -2.41 7.13
N GLN A 73 17.36 -2.34 8.42
CA GLN A 73 17.68 -1.10 9.15
C GLN A 73 19.14 -1.05 9.61
N ASP A 74 19.94 -2.07 9.30
CA ASP A 74 21.36 -2.13 9.62
C ASP A 74 22.21 -1.28 8.67
N ALA A 75 23.43 -0.93 9.13
CA ALA A 75 24.34 -0.06 8.39
C ALA A 75 24.83 -0.67 7.06
N ASP A 76 24.95 -1.99 6.98
CA ASP A 76 25.43 -2.67 5.77
C ASP A 76 24.40 -2.56 4.63
N VAL A 77 23.11 -2.61 4.95
CA VAL A 77 22.04 -2.30 4.01
C VAL A 77 22.15 -0.86 3.50
N ILE A 78 22.37 0.12 4.37
CA ILE A 78 22.51 1.53 3.96
C ILE A 78 23.72 1.68 3.02
N ASN A 79 24.86 1.08 3.37
CA ASN A 79 26.05 1.07 2.53
C ASN A 79 25.79 0.47 1.16
N THR A 80 25.00 -0.60 1.09
CA THR A 80 24.59 -1.23 -0.17
C THR A 80 23.69 -0.30 -0.99
N LEU A 81 22.73 0.37 -0.35
CA LEU A 81 21.78 1.28 -1.00
C LEU A 81 22.43 2.57 -1.54
N SER A 82 23.64 2.92 -1.10
CA SER A 82 24.41 4.04 -1.69
C SER A 82 24.68 3.85 -3.19
N LYS A 83 24.64 2.61 -3.68
CA LYS A 83 24.85 2.26 -5.10
C LYS A 83 23.57 2.31 -5.93
N GLY A 84 22.41 2.41 -5.28
CA GLY A 84 21.11 2.41 -5.94
C GLY A 84 20.00 1.83 -5.08
N GLN A 85 18.76 2.06 -5.53
CA GLN A 85 17.55 1.60 -4.86
C GLN A 85 16.66 0.82 -5.83
N ALA A 86 15.90 -0.13 -5.28
CA ALA A 86 14.92 -0.93 -6.01
C ALA A 86 13.71 -1.20 -5.10
N PRO A 87 12.90 -0.16 -4.80
CA PRO A 87 11.69 -0.32 -4.01
C PRO A 87 10.70 -1.24 -4.72
N PHE A 88 9.93 -2.03 -3.97
CA PHE A 88 8.95 -2.95 -4.56
C PHE A 88 7.56 -2.32 -4.72
N ALA A 89 7.28 -1.25 -3.97
CA ALA A 89 6.01 -0.55 -3.99
C ALA A 89 6.18 0.96 -3.77
N THR A 90 5.24 1.73 -4.33
CA THR A 90 5.10 3.16 -4.12
C THR A 90 3.95 3.44 -3.15
N ILE A 91 4.18 4.26 -2.12
CA ILE A 91 3.15 4.67 -1.15
C ILE A 91 2.85 6.15 -1.32
N VAL A 92 1.57 6.48 -1.52
CA VAL A 92 1.02 7.83 -1.51
C VAL A 92 0.30 8.02 -0.17
N GLY A 93 0.99 8.63 0.80
CA GLY A 93 0.55 8.69 2.20
C GLY A 93 0.22 10.10 2.71
N CYS A 94 -0.36 10.17 3.91
CA CYS A 94 -0.56 11.44 4.61
C CYS A 94 0.76 11.89 5.25
N SER A 95 0.99 13.20 5.34
CA SER A 95 2.04 13.78 6.19
C SER A 95 1.79 13.62 7.70
N ASP A 96 0.66 13.05 8.12
CA ASP A 96 0.32 12.77 9.52
C ASP A 96 1.44 11.99 10.22
N SER A 97 1.98 12.54 11.32
CA SER A 97 3.14 11.99 12.02
C SER A 97 2.90 10.60 12.63
N ARG A 98 1.64 10.16 12.73
CA ARG A 98 1.26 8.85 13.27
C ARG A 98 1.24 7.76 12.19
N VAL A 99 1.37 8.13 10.91
CA VAL A 99 1.15 7.25 9.75
C VAL A 99 2.42 7.09 8.92
N SER A 100 3.49 6.65 9.56
CA SER A 100 4.77 6.33 8.88
C SER A 100 4.68 4.96 8.20
N ALA A 101 4.70 4.94 6.87
CA ALA A 101 4.42 3.74 6.07
C ALA A 101 5.40 2.60 6.34
N GLU A 102 6.69 2.90 6.44
CA GLU A 102 7.75 1.93 6.70
C GLU A 102 7.57 1.25 8.05
N ILE A 103 7.11 1.99 9.06
CA ILE A 103 6.82 1.45 10.40
C ILE A 103 5.53 0.63 10.37
N LEU A 104 4.44 1.20 9.83
CA LEU A 104 3.13 0.57 9.79
C LEU A 104 3.11 -0.72 8.98
N PHE A 105 3.94 -0.80 7.94
CA PHE A 105 4.09 -2.00 7.13
C PHE A 105 5.32 -2.83 7.51
N ASP A 106 6.05 -2.50 8.58
CA ASP A 106 7.27 -3.20 9.02
C ASP A 106 8.23 -3.49 7.85
N GLN A 107 8.63 -2.43 7.14
CA GLN A 107 9.57 -2.42 6.03
C GLN A 107 10.83 -1.61 6.39
N GLY A 108 11.88 -1.77 5.60
CA GLY A 108 13.17 -1.12 5.84
C GLY A 108 13.60 -0.14 4.76
N PHE A 109 14.89 0.21 4.80
CA PHE A 109 15.46 1.11 3.81
C PHE A 109 15.43 0.49 2.39
N GLY A 110 15.01 1.30 1.43
CA GLY A 110 14.96 0.92 0.01
C GLY A 110 13.87 -0.07 -0.37
N ASP A 111 12.92 -0.36 0.53
CA ASP A 111 11.78 -1.25 0.26
C ASP A 111 10.59 -0.50 -0.37
N LEU A 112 10.33 0.72 0.10
CA LEU A 112 9.20 1.55 -0.32
C LEU A 112 9.70 2.86 -0.94
N PHE A 113 9.01 3.33 -1.97
CA PHE A 113 9.16 4.69 -2.49
C PHE A 113 7.97 5.53 -2.03
N VAL A 114 8.21 6.59 -1.28
CA VAL A 114 7.15 7.22 -0.48
C VAL A 114 7.00 8.69 -0.86
N THR A 115 5.77 9.10 -1.19
CA THR A 115 5.38 10.50 -1.30
C THR A 115 4.30 10.82 -0.27
N ARG A 116 4.46 11.93 0.46
CA ARG A 116 3.55 12.31 1.55
C ARG A 116 3.15 13.76 1.47
N THR A 117 1.84 13.99 1.44
CA THR A 117 1.21 15.30 1.54
C THR A 117 0.05 15.21 2.52
N ALA A 118 -0.32 16.31 3.17
CA ALA A 118 -1.47 16.31 4.07
C ALA A 118 -2.75 15.91 3.29
N GLY A 119 -3.46 14.88 3.77
CA GLY A 119 -4.65 14.33 3.10
C GLY A 119 -4.38 13.68 1.74
N GLN A 120 -3.15 13.19 1.49
CA GLN A 120 -2.75 12.57 0.22
C GLN A 120 -3.08 13.48 -1.00
N VAL A 121 -3.03 14.79 -0.80
CA VAL A 121 -3.31 15.77 -1.85
C VAL A 121 -2.24 15.68 -2.92
N MET A 122 -2.68 15.46 -4.16
CA MET A 122 -1.78 15.34 -5.29
C MET A 122 -1.32 16.72 -5.74
N ALA A 123 -0.02 16.88 -5.88
CA ALA A 123 0.61 18.02 -6.52
C ALA A 123 1.41 17.55 -7.74
N GLN A 124 1.85 18.48 -8.60
CA GLN A 124 2.70 18.16 -9.76
C GLN A 124 3.92 17.31 -9.36
N ALA A 125 4.59 17.67 -8.26
CA ALA A 125 5.70 16.89 -7.72
C ALA A 125 5.29 15.47 -7.27
N SER A 126 4.08 15.29 -6.72
CA SER A 126 3.57 13.97 -6.33
C SER A 126 3.36 13.09 -7.56
N TYR A 127 2.77 13.62 -8.64
CA TYR A 127 2.61 12.90 -9.90
C TYR A 127 3.96 12.49 -10.49
N GLY A 128 4.90 13.44 -10.61
CA GLY A 128 6.26 13.15 -11.08
C GLY A 128 6.99 12.13 -10.21
N THR A 129 6.75 12.13 -8.90
CA THR A 129 7.30 11.12 -7.98
C THR A 129 6.75 9.73 -8.29
N ILE A 130 5.44 9.59 -8.53
CA ILE A 130 4.81 8.30 -8.89
C ILE A 130 5.29 7.82 -10.26
N GLU A 131 5.36 8.71 -11.24
CA GLU A 131 5.85 8.41 -12.59
C GLU A 131 7.32 7.97 -12.56
N PHE A 132 8.16 8.64 -11.76
CA PHE A 132 9.54 8.24 -11.55
C PHE A 132 9.64 6.85 -10.92
N ALA A 133 8.84 6.59 -9.89
CA ALA A 133 8.85 5.29 -9.22
C ALA A 133 8.42 4.14 -10.15
N SER A 134 7.40 4.37 -10.97
CA SER A 134 6.89 3.39 -11.94
C SER A 134 7.84 3.22 -13.14
N GLY A 135 8.18 4.32 -13.80
CA GLY A 135 8.92 4.31 -15.07
C GLY A 135 10.43 4.18 -14.94
N VAL A 136 11.03 4.66 -13.84
CA VAL A 136 12.49 4.63 -13.63
C VAL A 136 12.88 3.54 -12.61
N LEU A 137 12.18 3.46 -11.48
CA LEU A 137 12.51 2.48 -10.42
C LEU A 137 11.80 1.13 -10.59
N GLY A 138 10.81 1.04 -11.47
CA GLY A 138 10.11 -0.21 -11.80
C GLY A 138 9.14 -0.70 -10.72
N THR A 139 8.66 0.17 -9.82
CA THR A 139 7.64 -0.24 -8.82
C THR A 139 6.35 -0.64 -9.53
N LYS A 140 5.77 -1.79 -9.18
CA LYS A 140 4.57 -2.32 -9.85
C LYS A 140 3.28 -2.15 -9.05
N LEU A 141 3.39 -1.77 -7.78
CA LEU A 141 2.27 -1.52 -6.89
C LEU A 141 2.31 -0.07 -6.42
N ILE A 142 1.19 0.63 -6.55
CA ILE A 142 0.96 1.95 -5.95
C ILE A 142 -0.14 1.78 -4.89
N VAL A 143 0.10 2.26 -3.68
CA VAL A 143 -0.86 2.24 -2.57
C VAL A 143 -1.18 3.67 -2.14
N VAL A 144 -2.45 4.05 -2.21
CA VAL A 144 -2.95 5.29 -1.60
C VAL A 144 -3.35 4.99 -0.17
N LEU A 145 -2.55 5.44 0.79
CA LEU A 145 -2.68 5.10 2.21
C LEU A 145 -3.43 6.20 2.96
N GLY A 146 -4.72 6.01 3.18
CA GLY A 146 -5.55 6.82 4.07
C GLY A 146 -5.43 6.45 5.55
N HIS A 147 -6.01 7.27 6.42
CA HIS A 147 -6.12 6.98 7.85
C HIS A 147 -7.33 7.69 8.47
N SER A 148 -7.88 7.11 9.53
CA SER A 148 -8.95 7.74 10.31
C SER A 148 -8.48 9.03 10.98
N TYR A 149 -9.43 9.90 11.33
CA TYR A 149 -9.17 11.17 12.00
C TYR A 149 -8.12 12.05 11.30
N CYS A 150 -8.19 12.14 9.96
CA CYS A 150 -7.28 12.96 9.17
C CYS A 150 -7.55 14.45 9.35
N GLY A 151 -6.57 15.20 9.87
CA GLY A 151 -6.69 16.63 10.12
C GLY A 151 -6.94 17.46 8.86
N ALA A 152 -6.37 17.08 7.72
CA ALA A 152 -6.61 17.77 6.44
C ALA A 152 -8.06 17.58 5.95
N VAL A 153 -8.62 16.39 6.16
CA VAL A 153 -10.03 16.09 5.82
C VAL A 153 -10.98 16.80 6.77
N ASP A 154 -10.69 16.77 8.07
CA ASP A 154 -11.46 17.51 9.09
C ASP A 154 -11.47 19.02 8.80
N ALA A 155 -10.30 19.59 8.47
CA ALA A 155 -10.20 20.98 8.05
C ALA A 155 -11.00 21.26 6.78
N ALA A 156 -11.01 20.35 5.80
CA ALA A 156 -11.77 20.52 4.57
C ALA A 156 -13.29 20.47 4.80
N ILE A 157 -13.76 19.77 5.83
CA ILE A 157 -15.17 19.79 6.27
C ILE A 157 -15.51 21.14 6.90
N LYS A 158 -14.64 21.68 7.76
CA LYS A 158 -14.94 22.83 8.64
C LYS A 158 -14.65 24.20 8.02
N LEU A 159 -13.56 24.33 7.27
CA LEU A 159 -13.10 25.61 6.74
C LEU A 159 -13.86 26.02 5.47
N PRO A 160 -13.93 27.31 5.11
CA PRO A 160 -14.46 27.76 3.81
C PRO A 160 -13.59 27.27 2.64
N GLU A 161 -14.03 27.47 1.39
CA GLU A 161 -13.23 27.13 0.20
C GLU A 161 -11.98 28.01 0.03
N ASN A 162 -11.98 29.24 0.56
CA ASN A 162 -10.85 30.16 0.41
C ASN A 162 -10.24 30.53 1.76
N PRO A 163 -9.70 29.58 2.55
CA PRO A 163 -8.92 29.92 3.73
C PRO A 163 -7.61 30.63 3.33
N PRO A 164 -7.05 31.49 4.19
CA PRO A 164 -5.82 32.22 3.87
C PRO A 164 -4.60 31.30 3.79
N GLY A 165 -3.59 31.73 3.03
CA GLY A 165 -2.32 31.01 2.87
C GLY A 165 -2.41 29.76 2.01
N HIS A 166 -1.35 28.93 2.01
CA HIS A 166 -1.24 27.77 1.11
C HIS A 166 -2.11 26.57 1.51
N VAL A 167 -2.72 26.59 2.70
CA VAL A 167 -3.64 25.52 3.14
C VAL A 167 -4.86 25.41 2.21
N VAL A 168 -5.23 26.50 1.52
CA VAL A 168 -6.29 26.53 0.49
C VAL A 168 -6.14 25.42 -0.55
N THR A 169 -4.90 25.10 -0.95
CA THR A 169 -4.63 24.05 -1.94
C THR A 169 -5.06 22.68 -1.41
N LEU A 170 -4.83 22.41 -0.12
CA LEU A 170 -5.25 21.16 0.51
C LEU A 170 -6.78 21.11 0.63
N ILE A 171 -7.37 22.19 1.14
CA ILE A 171 -8.81 22.28 1.39
C ILE A 171 -9.60 22.13 0.09
N ASN A 172 -9.22 22.85 -0.97
CA ASN A 172 -9.93 22.79 -2.24
C ASN A 172 -9.71 21.47 -2.99
N SER A 173 -8.60 20.77 -2.76
CA SER A 173 -8.40 19.43 -3.31
C SER A 173 -9.28 18.38 -2.64
N ILE A 174 -9.51 18.50 -1.32
CA ILE A 174 -10.23 17.48 -0.52
C ILE A 174 -11.74 17.74 -0.48
N LYS A 175 -12.14 19.00 -0.32
CA LYS A 175 -13.54 19.40 -0.07
C LYS A 175 -14.56 18.86 -1.09
N PRO A 176 -14.27 18.72 -2.41
CA PRO A 176 -15.23 18.09 -3.32
C PRO A 176 -15.64 16.66 -2.91
N ALA A 177 -14.73 15.89 -2.31
CA ALA A 177 -15.00 14.53 -1.84
C ALA A 177 -15.87 14.52 -0.57
N THR A 178 -15.78 15.55 0.28
CA THR A 178 -16.56 15.64 1.53
C THR A 178 -18.03 15.98 1.29
N LYS A 179 -18.34 16.65 0.17
CA LYS A 179 -19.71 17.05 -0.21
C LYS A 179 -20.62 15.90 -0.65
N ARG A 180 -20.07 14.70 -0.92
CA ARG A 180 -20.84 13.51 -1.39
C ARG A 180 -21.57 12.75 -0.27
N TYR A 181 -21.94 13.42 0.82
CA TYR A 181 -22.55 12.76 1.98
C TYR A 181 -24.02 12.41 1.73
N PHE A 182 -24.29 11.11 1.52
CA PHE A 182 -25.65 10.58 1.27
C PHE A 182 -26.40 10.19 2.54
N GLY A 183 -26.27 10.95 3.64
CA GLY A 183 -27.07 10.72 4.85
C GLY A 183 -26.84 9.35 5.53
N ILE A 184 -25.64 8.79 5.40
CA ILE A 184 -25.29 7.47 5.98
C ILE A 184 -24.91 7.64 7.45
N SER A 185 -25.32 6.71 8.30
CA SER A 185 -25.09 6.66 9.77
C SER A 185 -23.62 6.47 10.21
N GLU A 186 -22.63 6.70 9.34
CA GLU A 186 -21.21 6.67 9.71
C GLU A 186 -20.74 8.04 10.24
N ASN A 187 -19.67 8.06 11.02
CA ASN A 187 -18.98 9.30 11.38
C ASN A 187 -18.58 10.05 10.10
N LEU A 188 -19.08 11.28 9.94
CA LEU A 188 -18.84 12.14 8.77
C LEU A 188 -17.36 12.24 8.39
N LEU A 189 -16.46 12.27 9.38
CA LEU A 189 -15.02 12.36 9.14
C LEU A 189 -14.47 11.10 8.48
N ASP A 190 -14.83 9.92 8.97
CA ASP A 190 -14.36 8.66 8.40
C ASP A 190 -14.95 8.41 7.01
N PHE A 191 -16.22 8.79 6.82
CA PHE A 191 -16.83 8.80 5.49
C PHE A 191 -16.05 9.69 4.52
N ALA A 192 -15.75 10.93 4.94
CA ALA A 192 -15.01 11.88 4.11
C ALA A 192 -13.58 11.41 3.80
N VAL A 193 -12.91 10.73 4.73
CA VAL A 193 -11.61 10.08 4.47
C VAL A 193 -11.76 9.04 3.36
N LYS A 194 -12.72 8.11 3.47
CA LYS A 194 -12.95 7.07 2.46
C LYS A 194 -13.25 7.67 1.08
N GLN A 195 -14.11 8.69 1.02
CA GLN A 195 -14.41 9.38 -0.24
C GLN A 195 -13.18 10.07 -0.83
N THR A 196 -12.34 10.69 0.00
CA THR A 196 -11.10 11.33 -0.46
C THR A 196 -10.20 10.31 -1.17
N LEU A 197 -10.08 9.10 -0.62
CA LEU A 197 -9.29 8.02 -1.23
C LEU A 197 -9.87 7.55 -2.56
N SER A 198 -11.19 7.44 -2.68
CA SER A 198 -11.86 7.00 -3.91
C SER A 198 -11.77 7.99 -5.08
N THR A 199 -11.25 9.20 -4.85
CA THR A 199 -11.05 10.23 -5.89
C THR A 199 -9.59 10.37 -6.34
N LYS A 200 -8.70 9.52 -5.83
CA LYS A 200 -7.28 9.50 -6.19
C LYS A 200 -6.98 8.48 -7.27
#